data_AF-C1BE71-F1
#
_entry.id   AF-C1BE71-F1
#
_cell.length_a   1.000
_cell.length_b   1.000
_cell.length_c   1.000
_cell.angle_alpha   90.00
_cell.angle_beta   90.00
_cell.angle_gamma   90.00
#
_symmetry.space_group_name_H-M   'P 1'
#
loop_
_entity.id
_entity.type
_entity.pdbx_description
1 polymer ?
#
loop_
_entity_poly.entity_id
_entity_poly.type
_entity_poly.pdbx_seq_one_letter_code
_entity_poly.pdbx_strand_id
1 'polypeptide(L)'
;MTTEDTESTDHKPDSSPAADQRPRSGRRGRTAATSKHGLGFTFWLAAVFVFVVVAGGGVAYFASRDDNDTAEGQVPVTLAPQSERADWGLPFTDELGRRVEVPPNPDGVALDQDTDSRKPASDITGAPGGLQWQQIRSFPLPFSTSDGPTGIDGRMATGFAQTPRGAALAGIQLYTRGGATMAGAAEFYADRVVPDSDPLEQLRQDFLRRATDAIASGRGDERALLPYFRVDAYRVTQWDTQRPDYAVVEYAMLKESRTGWVSKSAELLWRDGDWQIKLTADLYGGQKEVSNLGGWTQWAAN
;
A
#
# COMPACT_ATOMS: atom_id res chain seq x y z
N MET A 1 -36.44 -71.86 -10.00
CA MET A 1 -36.18 -72.13 -11.43
C MET A 1 -34.69 -71.85 -11.64
N THR A 2 -33.85 -72.73 -11.10
CA THR A 2 -33.05 -73.80 -11.77
C THR A 2 -31.78 -73.24 -12.41
N THR A 3 -30.64 -73.35 -11.70
CA THR A 3 -29.49 -74.31 -11.88
C THR A 3 -28.51 -73.81 -12.96
N GLU A 4 -27.27 -73.44 -12.59
CA GLU A 4 -26.08 -74.34 -12.58
C GLU A 4 -25.95 -75.17 -13.85
N ASP A 5 -24.89 -74.93 -14.64
CA ASP A 5 -23.87 -75.95 -14.90
C ASP A 5 -22.68 -75.42 -15.71
N THR A 6 -21.56 -76.08 -15.42
CA THR A 6 -20.14 -75.91 -15.75
C THR A 6 -19.72 -76.42 -17.15
N GLU A 7 -18.40 -76.36 -17.41
CA GLU A 7 -17.60 -77.06 -18.44
C GLU A 7 -17.34 -76.23 -19.73
N SER A 8 -16.13 -76.15 -20.32
CA SER A 8 -15.06 -77.14 -20.48
C SER A 8 -13.74 -76.45 -20.92
N THR A 9 -12.61 -76.92 -20.34
CA THR A 9 -11.27 -77.26 -20.90
C THR A 9 -10.91 -76.91 -22.37
N ASP A 10 -9.67 -76.74 -22.85
CA ASP A 10 -8.28 -76.86 -22.38
C ASP A 10 -7.33 -76.35 -23.51
N HIS A 11 -6.09 -76.04 -23.15
CA HIS A 11 -4.80 -76.11 -23.89
C HIS A 11 -4.55 -75.60 -25.33
N LYS A 12 -3.67 -74.58 -25.36
CA LYS A 12 -2.54 -74.23 -26.27
C LYS A 12 -1.75 -75.48 -26.76
N PRO A 13 -1.03 -75.54 -27.92
CA PRO A 13 0.08 -74.65 -28.34
C PRO A 13 0.24 -74.50 -29.87
N ASP A 14 1.27 -73.95 -30.53
CA ASP A 14 2.57 -73.32 -30.27
C ASP A 14 2.99 -72.60 -31.58
N SER A 15 4.13 -71.93 -31.55
CA SER A 15 5.08 -71.72 -32.68
C SER A 15 4.77 -70.72 -33.81
N SER A 16 5.41 -69.53 -33.69
CA SER A 16 6.12 -68.81 -34.76
C SER A 16 7.33 -69.64 -35.26
N PRO A 17 8.06 -69.36 -36.39
CA PRO A 17 8.41 -68.02 -36.91
C PRO A 17 8.67 -67.87 -38.45
N ALA A 18 9.12 -66.65 -38.83
CA ALA A 18 10.01 -66.30 -39.95
C ALA A 18 9.41 -66.31 -41.38
N ALA A 19 9.82 -65.52 -42.37
CA ALA A 19 10.58 -64.27 -42.53
C ALA A 19 10.63 -64.07 -44.07
N ASP A 20 10.39 -62.86 -44.60
CA ASP A 20 10.96 -62.40 -45.88
C ASP A 20 10.45 -60.98 -46.19
N GLN A 21 11.30 -59.96 -46.19
CA GLN A 21 12.20 -59.50 -47.25
C GLN A 21 11.60 -58.36 -48.10
N ARG A 22 12.41 -57.31 -48.21
CA ARG A 22 12.25 -55.95 -48.78
C ARG A 22 12.09 -56.02 -50.33
N PRO A 23 12.04 -54.91 -51.14
CA PRO A 23 12.23 -53.48 -50.84
C PRO A 23 11.29 -52.51 -51.61
N ARG A 24 11.36 -51.20 -51.32
CA ARG A 24 11.71 -50.12 -52.29
C ARG A 24 11.20 -48.72 -51.88
N SER A 25 12.14 -47.78 -52.03
CA SER A 25 12.01 -46.39 -52.53
C SER A 25 11.06 -45.40 -51.86
N GLY A 26 11.58 -44.18 -51.66
CA GLY A 26 10.81 -42.96 -51.95
C GLY A 26 10.63 -42.02 -50.77
N ARG A 27 11.68 -41.26 -50.45
CA ARG A 27 11.68 -40.17 -49.46
C ARG A 27 11.06 -38.90 -50.07
N ARG A 28 9.96 -38.41 -49.48
CA ARG A 28 9.75 -37.03 -48.95
C ARG A 28 8.26 -36.68 -48.96
N GLY A 29 7.67 -36.59 -47.77
CA GLY A 29 6.35 -36.03 -47.56
C GLY A 29 6.09 -35.82 -46.07
N ARG A 30 6.21 -34.56 -45.63
CA ARG A 30 5.41 -33.88 -44.59
C ARG A 30 5.07 -34.68 -43.32
N THR A 31 5.81 -34.45 -42.24
CA THR A 31 5.33 -34.74 -40.88
C THR A 31 4.38 -33.64 -40.42
N ALA A 32 3.08 -33.93 -40.44
CA ALA A 32 2.12 -33.34 -39.53
C ALA A 32 2.10 -34.22 -38.27
N ALA A 33 2.46 -33.65 -37.11
CA ALA A 33 2.32 -34.33 -35.84
C ALA A 33 0.86 -34.25 -35.39
N THR A 34 0.28 -35.42 -35.19
CA THR A 34 -1.05 -35.69 -34.66
C THR A 34 -1.19 -35.22 -33.22
N SER A 35 -2.30 -34.53 -32.94
CA SER A 35 -2.84 -34.36 -31.60
C SER A 35 -3.51 -35.65 -31.12
N LYS A 36 -3.52 -35.87 -29.80
CA LYS A 36 -4.73 -36.18 -29.02
C LYS A 36 -4.41 -36.23 -27.50
N HIS A 37 -4.95 -35.21 -26.83
CA HIS A 37 -5.51 -35.10 -25.47
C HIS A 37 -5.05 -36.04 -24.33
N GLY A 38 -4.62 -35.39 -23.24
CA GLY A 38 -4.83 -35.82 -21.86
C GLY A 38 -4.87 -34.57 -20.97
N LEU A 39 -6.04 -34.26 -20.39
CA LEU A 39 -6.26 -33.15 -19.46
C LEU A 39 -5.58 -33.46 -18.12
N GLY A 40 -4.76 -32.54 -17.59
CA GLY A 40 -4.11 -32.71 -16.29
C GLY A 40 -3.36 -31.47 -15.82
N PHE A 41 -4.06 -30.61 -15.08
CA PHE A 41 -3.60 -29.89 -13.88
C PHE A 41 -2.09 -29.63 -13.72
N THR A 42 -1.61 -28.39 -14.00
CA THR A 42 -0.56 -27.71 -13.20
C THR A 42 -0.32 -26.28 -13.72
N PHE A 43 -0.89 -25.28 -13.03
CA PHE A 43 -0.38 -23.90 -13.11
C PHE A 43 0.85 -23.83 -12.20
N TRP A 44 2.04 -23.92 -12.80
CA TRP A 44 3.29 -23.59 -12.15
C TRP A 44 3.81 -22.26 -12.69
N LEU A 45 4.49 -21.52 -11.80
CA LEU A 45 5.37 -20.37 -12.00
C LEU A 45 4.77 -18.98 -11.73
N ALA A 46 4.82 -18.59 -10.45
CA ALA A 46 5.38 -17.30 -10.07
C ALA A 46 5.97 -17.40 -8.65
N ALA A 47 7.16 -17.99 -8.57
CA ALA A 47 8.01 -17.90 -7.39
C ALA A 47 9.27 -17.10 -7.74
N VAL A 48 9.70 -16.29 -6.77
CA VAL A 48 11.00 -15.62 -6.63
C VAL A 48 11.14 -14.25 -7.31
N PHE A 49 10.90 -13.20 -6.52
CA PHE A 49 11.72 -11.99 -6.57
C PHE A 49 12.17 -11.64 -5.15
N VAL A 50 13.39 -12.07 -4.81
CA VAL A 50 14.14 -11.58 -3.66
C VAL A 50 14.97 -10.40 -4.17
N PHE A 51 14.65 -9.18 -3.73
CA PHE A 51 15.55 -8.05 -3.92
C PHE A 51 16.33 -7.82 -2.63
N VAL A 52 17.65 -7.93 -2.76
CA VAL A 52 18.66 -7.60 -1.76
C VAL A 52 18.62 -6.10 -1.51
N VAL A 53 18.24 -5.67 -0.30
CA VAL A 53 18.47 -4.30 0.17
C VAL A 53 19.78 -4.31 0.95
N VAL A 54 20.85 -3.84 0.30
CA VAL A 54 22.11 -3.52 0.97
C VAL A 54 21.90 -2.24 1.77
N ALA A 55 22.25 -2.33 3.05
CA ALA A 55 22.26 -1.25 4.01
C ALA A 55 23.14 -0.06 3.56
N GLY A 56 22.66 1.15 3.82
CA GLY A 56 23.39 2.39 3.63
C GLY A 56 22.78 3.50 4.49
N GLY A 57 22.90 3.35 5.81
CA GLY A 57 22.64 4.43 6.75
C GLY A 57 23.72 5.50 6.62
N GLY A 58 23.31 6.74 6.36
CA GLY A 58 24.18 7.91 6.39
C GLY A 58 23.71 8.88 7.45
N VAL A 59 24.36 8.85 8.62
CA VAL A 59 24.32 9.95 9.59
C VAL A 59 25.23 11.05 9.04
N ALA A 60 24.65 12.16 8.59
CA ALA A 60 25.42 13.34 8.22
C ALA A 60 25.45 14.32 9.41
N TYR A 61 26.55 14.26 10.16
CA TYR A 61 26.94 15.29 11.11
C TYR A 61 27.57 16.44 10.33
N PHE A 62 26.85 17.54 10.15
CA PHE A 62 27.42 18.79 9.69
C PHE A 62 27.60 19.74 10.88
N ALA A 63 28.85 19.80 11.35
CA ALA A 63 29.36 20.96 12.06
C ALA A 63 29.61 22.07 11.03
N SER A 64 28.80 23.13 11.02
CA SER A 64 29.17 24.38 10.35
C SER A 64 29.89 25.28 11.35
N ARG A 65 31.12 25.62 10.99
CA ARG A 65 31.92 26.70 11.59
C ARG A 65 31.20 28.04 11.44
N ASP A 66 31.38 28.88 12.45
CA ASP A 66 31.13 30.31 12.43
C ASP A 66 31.79 30.98 11.23
N ASP A 67 31.05 31.86 10.55
CA ASP A 67 31.56 33.16 10.11
C ASP A 67 30.35 34.13 9.98
N ASN A 68 30.48 35.27 10.66
CA ASN A 68 29.54 36.37 10.69
C ASN A 68 29.40 37.01 9.30
N ASP A 69 28.16 37.17 8.82
CA ASP A 69 27.80 38.31 7.97
C ASP A 69 26.43 38.85 8.39
N THR A 70 26.43 40.14 8.68
CA THR A 70 25.29 40.91 9.18
C THR A 70 24.39 41.27 7.99
N ALA A 71 23.13 40.83 8.01
CA ALA A 71 22.10 41.31 7.09
C ALA A 71 20.81 41.63 7.87
N GLU A 72 20.27 42.78 7.53
CA GLU A 72 19.30 43.57 8.28
C GLU A 72 17.86 43.02 8.21
N GLY A 73 17.14 43.08 9.33
CA GLY A 73 15.72 43.41 9.39
C GLY A 73 14.69 42.38 8.89
N GLN A 74 14.57 41.22 9.53
CA GLN A 74 13.32 40.44 9.50
C GLN A 74 12.51 40.69 10.78
N VAL A 75 11.28 41.18 10.59
CA VAL A 75 10.24 41.34 11.62
C VAL A 75 10.05 39.99 12.32
N PRO A 76 10.02 39.91 13.67
CA PRO A 76 9.81 38.64 14.34
C PRO A 76 8.39 38.16 14.02
N VAL A 77 8.27 37.02 13.33
CA VAL A 77 7.04 36.25 13.35
C VAL A 77 6.96 35.69 14.77
N THR A 78 6.14 36.32 15.61
CA THR A 78 5.82 35.79 16.94
C THR A 78 5.10 34.46 16.75
N LEU A 79 5.86 33.36 16.77
CA LEU A 79 5.32 32.02 16.97
C LEU A 79 4.67 32.01 18.35
N ALA A 80 3.45 31.45 18.44
CA ALA A 80 2.76 31.23 19.70
C ALA A 80 3.73 30.61 20.74
N PRO A 81 3.65 31.00 22.01
CA PRO A 81 4.67 30.67 22.99
C PRO A 81 4.81 29.15 23.17
N GLN A 82 6.06 28.70 23.16
CA GLN A 82 6.56 27.33 23.31
C GLN A 82 6.10 26.61 24.60
N SER A 83 5.34 27.30 25.47
CA SER A 83 4.97 26.89 26.83
C SER A 83 3.86 25.85 26.92
N GLU A 84 3.20 25.46 25.81
CA GLU A 84 2.11 24.47 25.84
C GLU A 84 2.53 23.04 25.45
N ARG A 85 3.78 22.79 25.02
CA ARG A 85 4.23 21.47 24.51
C ARG A 85 5.62 21.06 25.00
N ALA A 86 5.91 21.20 26.28
CA ALA A 86 7.21 20.82 26.85
C ALA A 86 7.51 19.30 26.76
N ASP A 87 6.47 18.48 26.58
CA ASP A 87 6.52 17.03 26.42
C ASP A 87 6.74 16.56 24.96
N TRP A 88 6.69 17.48 24.00
CA TRP A 88 6.97 17.16 22.59
C TRP A 88 8.46 17.20 22.31
N GLY A 89 8.90 16.39 21.34
CA GLY A 89 10.25 16.45 20.81
C GLY A 89 10.48 17.72 19.99
N LEU A 90 11.75 18.01 19.67
CA LEU A 90 12.09 19.14 18.81
C LEU A 90 11.52 18.93 17.39
N PRO A 91 10.86 19.94 16.82
CA PRO A 91 10.37 19.88 15.44
C PRO A 91 11.53 19.84 14.46
N PHE A 92 11.31 19.26 13.29
CA PHE A 92 12.29 19.25 12.20
C PHE A 92 11.61 19.51 10.84
N THR A 93 12.42 19.79 9.82
CA THR A 93 11.93 19.93 8.45
C THR A 93 12.21 18.64 7.67
N ASP A 94 11.19 18.08 7.04
CA ASP A 94 11.36 16.87 6.22
C ASP A 94 11.94 17.17 4.83
N GLU A 95 12.16 16.11 4.06
CA GLU A 95 12.73 16.22 2.71
C GLU A 95 11.85 16.96 1.70
N LEU A 96 10.57 17.16 2.01
CA LEU A 96 9.61 17.94 1.22
C LEU A 96 9.52 19.39 1.72
N GLY A 97 10.36 19.79 2.67
CA GLY A 97 10.37 21.15 3.23
C GLY A 97 9.27 21.39 4.26
N ARG A 98 8.56 20.35 4.70
CA ARG A 98 7.44 20.48 5.63
C ARG A 98 7.95 20.46 7.06
N ARG A 99 7.42 21.35 7.90
CA ARG A 99 7.66 21.30 9.35
C ARG A 99 6.91 20.11 9.95
N VAL A 100 7.64 19.22 10.61
CA VAL A 100 7.15 18.02 11.27
C VAL A 100 7.30 18.18 12.78
N GLU A 101 6.18 18.06 13.49
CA GLU A 101 6.14 18.03 14.94
C GLU A 101 6.44 16.61 15.45
N VAL A 102 7.09 16.49 16.61
CA VAL A 102 7.45 15.19 17.19
C VAL A 102 6.59 14.94 18.43
N PRO A 103 5.47 14.20 18.32
CA PRO A 103 4.57 13.96 19.45
C PRO A 103 5.19 13.03 20.49
N PRO A 104 4.75 13.11 21.76
CA PRO A 104 5.17 12.18 22.82
C PRO A 104 4.72 10.73 22.55
N ASN A 105 3.58 10.54 21.87
CA ASN A 105 3.14 9.23 21.41
C ASN A 105 3.76 8.92 20.03
N PRO A 106 4.55 7.84 19.88
CA PRO A 106 5.16 7.48 18.59
C PRO A 106 4.15 7.14 17.49
N ASP A 107 2.90 6.83 17.85
CA ASP A 107 1.81 6.59 16.90
C ASP A 107 0.94 7.84 16.66
N GLY A 108 1.30 8.99 17.25
CA GLY A 108 0.72 10.31 17.00
C GLY A 108 -0.26 10.77 18.06
N VAL A 109 -0.65 12.05 17.97
CA VAL A 109 -1.67 12.67 18.82
C VAL A 109 -2.72 13.30 17.92
N ALA A 110 -3.99 12.91 18.10
CA ALA A 110 -5.10 13.53 17.38
C ALA A 110 -5.20 15.03 17.72
N LEU A 111 -5.59 15.84 16.75
CA LEU A 111 -5.77 17.29 16.95
C LEU A 111 -7.20 17.60 17.39
N ASP A 112 -7.36 18.66 18.17
CA ASP A 112 -8.68 19.21 18.45
C ASP A 112 -9.37 19.59 17.14
N GLN A 113 -10.62 19.15 16.99
CA GLN A 113 -11.35 19.33 15.74
C GLN A 113 -12.07 20.66 15.70
N ASP A 114 -11.87 21.39 14.60
CA ASP A 114 -12.62 22.57 14.19
C ASP A 114 -13.41 22.23 12.93
N THR A 115 -14.62 21.69 13.14
CA THR A 115 -15.49 21.28 12.02
C THR A 115 -16.07 22.47 11.25
N ASP A 116 -16.06 23.66 11.83
CA ASP A 116 -16.59 24.87 11.19
C ASP A 116 -15.63 25.39 10.11
N SER A 117 -14.33 25.12 10.26
CA SER A 117 -13.32 25.39 9.24
C SER A 117 -13.37 24.46 8.02
N ARG A 118 -14.19 23.40 8.06
CA ARG A 118 -14.27 22.37 7.02
C ARG A 118 -14.83 22.94 5.72
N LYS A 119 -14.11 22.70 4.62
CA LYS A 119 -14.60 23.05 3.26
C LYS A 119 -15.81 22.18 2.86
N PRO A 120 -16.70 22.68 1.99
CA PRO A 120 -17.81 21.89 1.46
C PRO A 120 -17.33 20.59 0.79
N ALA A 121 -18.12 19.52 0.90
CA ALA A 121 -17.79 18.23 0.25
C ALA A 121 -17.83 18.29 -1.28
N SER A 122 -18.46 19.32 -1.86
CA SER A 122 -18.44 19.58 -3.31
C SER A 122 -17.09 20.12 -3.79
N ASP A 123 -16.27 20.67 -2.91
CA ASP A 123 -14.88 21.05 -3.22
C ASP A 123 -13.99 19.83 -3.01
N ILE A 124 -13.48 19.28 -4.11
CA ILE A 124 -12.58 18.11 -4.11
C ILE A 124 -11.10 18.51 -4.28
N THR A 125 -10.81 19.81 -4.38
CA THR A 125 -9.48 20.36 -4.70
C THR A 125 -8.82 21.10 -3.54
N GLY A 126 -9.59 21.52 -2.53
CA GLY A 126 -9.07 22.18 -1.34
C GLY A 126 -8.33 21.23 -0.40
N ALA A 127 -7.21 21.70 0.14
CA ALA A 127 -6.48 21.02 1.22
C ALA A 127 -7.32 21.00 2.52
N PRO A 128 -7.11 20.01 3.41
CA PRO A 128 -7.65 20.03 4.76
C PRO A 128 -7.25 21.29 5.54
N GLY A 129 -8.15 21.76 6.39
CA GLY A 129 -7.88 22.86 7.33
C GLY A 129 -6.98 22.40 8.49
N GLY A 130 -6.18 23.33 9.02
CA GLY A 130 -5.34 23.11 10.21
C GLY A 130 -4.40 21.92 10.07
N LEU A 131 -3.74 21.77 8.93
CA LEU A 131 -2.78 20.69 8.72
C LEU A 131 -1.57 20.82 9.65
N GLN A 132 -1.24 19.73 10.34
CA GLN A 132 -0.01 19.55 11.10
C GLN A 132 0.62 18.22 10.70
N TRP A 133 1.88 18.25 10.29
CA TRP A 133 2.65 17.03 10.07
C TRP A 133 3.22 16.54 11.40
N GLN A 134 3.05 15.26 11.69
CA GLN A 134 3.60 14.62 12.89
C GLN A 134 4.52 13.47 12.52
N GLN A 135 5.59 13.29 13.28
CA GLN A 135 6.47 12.14 13.16
C GLN A 135 5.79 10.91 13.77
N ILE A 136 5.41 9.97 12.92
CA ILE A 136 4.81 8.68 13.28
C ILE A 136 5.86 7.60 13.07
N ARG A 137 6.50 7.16 14.15
CA ARG A 137 7.65 6.25 14.13
C ARG A 137 8.78 6.77 13.25
N SER A 138 8.88 6.30 12.02
CA SER A 138 9.90 6.71 11.03
C SER A 138 9.34 7.60 9.92
N PHE A 139 8.07 8.01 9.99
CA PHE A 139 7.37 8.62 8.86
C PHE A 139 6.60 9.88 9.27
N PRO A 140 6.77 11.01 8.57
CA PRO A 140 5.90 12.16 8.71
C PRO A 140 4.53 11.85 8.12
N LEU A 141 3.45 12.09 8.87
CA LEU A 141 2.07 11.94 8.42
C LEU A 141 1.20 13.17 8.74
N PRO A 142 0.23 13.51 7.87
CA PRO A 142 -0.59 14.71 8.03
C PRO A 142 -1.78 14.47 8.98
N PHE A 143 -1.98 15.39 9.91
CA PHE A 143 -3.16 15.49 10.76
C PHE A 143 -3.89 16.79 10.44
N SER A 144 -5.21 16.80 10.56
CA SER A 144 -6.05 17.98 10.28
C SER A 144 -7.00 18.25 11.43
N THR A 145 -7.22 19.53 11.73
CA THR A 145 -8.27 19.96 12.65
C THR A 145 -9.66 19.87 12.01
N SER A 146 -9.80 19.90 10.67
CA SER A 146 -11.11 19.89 10.02
C SER A 146 -11.60 18.51 9.60
N ASP A 147 -10.68 17.63 9.20
CA ASP A 147 -11.01 16.35 8.53
C ASP A 147 -10.36 15.13 9.22
N GLY A 148 -9.77 15.30 10.40
CA GLY A 148 -9.23 14.25 11.25
C GLY A 148 -7.75 13.91 11.01
N PRO A 149 -7.25 12.83 11.63
CA PRO A 149 -7.99 11.88 12.48
C PRO A 149 -8.41 12.48 13.83
N THR A 150 -9.52 12.01 14.41
CA THR A 150 -9.96 12.37 15.76
C THR A 150 -9.46 11.43 16.85
N GLY A 151 -8.83 10.31 16.48
CA GLY A 151 -8.33 9.32 17.42
C GLY A 151 -7.22 8.46 16.85
N ILE A 152 -6.50 7.79 17.74
CA ILE A 152 -5.54 6.73 17.43
C ILE A 152 -5.98 5.50 18.24
N ASP A 153 -6.24 4.39 17.55
CA ASP A 153 -6.59 3.10 18.14
C ASP A 153 -5.53 2.08 17.75
N GLY A 154 -4.82 1.54 18.75
CA GLY A 154 -3.58 0.79 18.52
C GLY A 154 -2.57 1.62 17.72
N ARG A 155 -2.18 1.13 16.55
CA ARG A 155 -1.27 1.80 15.61
C ARG A 155 -2.01 2.52 14.49
N MET A 156 -3.34 2.38 14.41
CA MET A 156 -4.16 2.96 13.36
C MET A 156 -4.74 4.32 13.77
N ALA A 157 -4.75 5.24 12.82
CA ALA A 157 -5.51 6.49 12.97
C ALA A 157 -6.97 6.25 12.61
N THR A 158 -7.88 6.90 13.33
CA THR A 158 -9.33 6.70 13.22
C THR A 158 -10.11 8.00 13.27
N GLY A 159 -11.36 7.96 12.84
CA GLY A 159 -12.29 9.09 12.94
C GLY A 159 -11.93 10.17 11.93
N PHE A 160 -11.69 9.77 10.69
CA PHE A 160 -11.57 10.72 9.59
C PHE A 160 -12.97 11.23 9.21
N ALA A 161 -13.07 12.46 8.71
CA ALA A 161 -14.36 12.96 8.25
C ALA A 161 -14.83 12.26 6.97
N GLN A 162 -16.14 12.07 6.81
CA GLN A 162 -16.75 11.56 5.56
C GLN A 162 -16.77 12.64 4.47
N THR A 163 -15.58 13.04 4.01
CA THR A 163 -15.36 14.11 3.03
C THR A 163 -14.26 13.70 2.03
N PRO A 164 -14.10 14.40 0.90
CA PRO A 164 -12.98 14.13 -0.02
C PRO A 164 -11.61 14.26 0.66
N ARG A 165 -11.46 15.24 1.54
CA ARG A 165 -10.24 15.52 2.31
C ARG A 165 -10.00 14.46 3.38
N GLY A 166 -11.04 14.05 4.10
CA GLY A 166 -10.95 12.98 5.08
C GLY A 166 -10.57 11.65 4.42
N ALA A 167 -11.10 11.35 3.23
CA ALA A 167 -10.69 10.19 2.46
C ALA A 167 -9.20 10.25 2.04
N ALA A 168 -8.73 11.43 1.62
CA ALA A 168 -7.32 11.65 1.26
C ALA A 168 -6.38 11.51 2.48
N LEU A 169 -6.77 12.04 3.65
CA LEU A 169 -6.03 11.88 4.89
C LEU A 169 -6.03 10.43 5.37
N ALA A 170 -7.16 9.75 5.30
CA ALA A 170 -7.28 8.36 5.69
C ALA A 170 -6.41 7.45 4.84
N GLY A 171 -6.41 7.61 3.51
CA GLY A 171 -5.65 6.74 2.64
C GLY A 171 -4.13 6.83 2.87
N ILE A 172 -3.56 8.03 3.01
CA ILE A 172 -2.13 8.17 3.35
C ILE A 172 -1.82 7.62 4.75
N GLN A 173 -2.65 7.94 5.76
CA GLN A 173 -2.45 7.49 7.13
C GLN A 173 -2.49 5.97 7.25
N LEU A 174 -3.56 5.33 6.75
CA LEU A 174 -3.76 3.89 6.86
C LEU A 174 -2.68 3.11 6.10
N TYR A 175 -2.38 3.50 4.87
CA TYR A 175 -1.38 2.80 4.06
C TYR A 175 0.02 2.91 4.67
N THR A 176 0.44 4.10 5.11
CA THR A 176 1.76 4.28 5.74
C THR A 176 1.86 3.57 7.08
N ARG A 177 0.81 3.60 7.92
CA ARG A 177 0.78 2.88 9.21
C ARG A 177 0.81 1.36 9.02
N GLY A 178 0.05 0.84 8.06
CA GLY A 178 0.11 -0.57 7.66
C GLY A 178 1.51 -0.99 7.17
N GLY A 179 2.25 -0.06 6.58
CA GLY A 179 3.63 -0.29 6.13
C GLY A 179 4.70 -0.08 7.19
N ALA A 180 4.37 0.56 8.32
CA ALA A 180 5.41 1.05 9.22
C ALA A 180 6.07 -0.07 10.02
N THR A 181 5.29 -1.07 10.42
CA THR A 181 5.72 -2.18 11.26
C THR A 181 4.90 -3.44 10.96
N MET A 182 5.38 -4.62 11.33
CA MET A 182 4.59 -5.86 11.19
C MET A 182 3.30 -5.84 12.01
N ALA A 183 3.29 -5.25 13.22
CA ALA A 183 2.04 -5.12 13.96
C ALA A 183 1.10 -4.07 13.36
N GLY A 184 1.64 -2.99 12.76
CA GLY A 184 0.82 -2.08 11.95
C GLY A 184 0.21 -2.78 10.74
N ALA A 185 0.96 -3.66 10.07
CA ALA A 185 0.44 -4.47 8.98
C ALA A 185 -0.68 -5.41 9.45
N ALA A 186 -0.55 -6.04 10.62
CA ALA A 186 -1.58 -6.91 11.17
C ALA A 186 -2.90 -6.16 11.40
N GLU A 187 -2.87 -5.02 12.10
CA GLU A 187 -4.06 -4.18 12.33
C GLU A 187 -4.67 -3.65 11.02
N PHE A 188 -3.81 -3.22 10.08
CA PHE A 188 -4.25 -2.73 8.79
C PHE A 188 -4.99 -3.80 7.99
N TYR A 189 -4.41 -4.99 7.83
CA TYR A 189 -5.04 -6.06 7.08
C TYR A 189 -6.22 -6.69 7.80
N ALA A 190 -6.27 -6.68 9.14
CA ALA A 190 -7.40 -7.19 9.91
C ALA A 190 -8.66 -6.35 9.69
N ASP A 191 -8.55 -5.02 9.86
CA ASP A 191 -9.74 -4.18 10.07
C ASP A 191 -9.86 -2.98 9.11
N ARG A 192 -8.80 -2.67 8.35
CA ARG A 192 -8.74 -1.45 7.52
C ARG A 192 -8.71 -1.73 6.01
N VAL A 193 -8.76 -3.00 5.63
CA VAL A 193 -8.69 -3.44 4.23
C VAL A 193 -9.91 -4.26 3.84
N VAL A 194 -10.56 -3.87 2.75
CA VAL A 194 -11.72 -4.57 2.17
C VAL A 194 -11.33 -5.17 0.82
N PRO A 195 -11.26 -6.50 0.67
CA PRO A 195 -11.01 -7.13 -0.63
C PRO A 195 -12.21 -6.97 -1.58
N ASP A 196 -11.96 -6.86 -2.88
CA ASP A 196 -13.01 -6.79 -3.91
C ASP A 196 -13.36 -8.15 -4.56
N SER A 197 -12.62 -9.21 -4.23
CA SER A 197 -12.72 -10.52 -4.86
C SER A 197 -12.06 -11.61 -3.99
N ASP A 198 -12.44 -12.87 -4.20
CA ASP A 198 -11.88 -14.01 -3.46
C ASP A 198 -10.34 -14.12 -3.55
N PRO A 199 -9.69 -13.90 -4.71
CA PRO A 199 -8.23 -13.89 -4.79
C PRO A 199 -7.60 -12.78 -3.94
N LEU A 200 -8.22 -11.60 -3.88
CA LEU A 200 -7.73 -10.50 -3.05
C LEU A 200 -8.00 -10.74 -1.55
N GLU A 201 -9.06 -11.45 -1.20
CA GLU A 201 -9.25 -11.90 0.19
C GLU A 201 -8.16 -12.89 0.60
N GLN A 202 -7.81 -13.85 -0.26
CA GLN A 202 -6.68 -14.76 0.01
C GLN A 202 -5.37 -13.98 0.18
N LEU A 203 -5.12 -12.97 -0.67
CA LEU A 203 -3.96 -12.10 -0.56
C LEU A 203 -3.93 -11.33 0.77
N ARG A 204 -5.07 -10.76 1.19
CA ARG A 204 -5.21 -10.06 2.47
C ARG A 204 -4.88 -11.00 3.64
N GLN A 205 -5.44 -12.22 3.62
CA GLN A 205 -5.21 -13.23 4.65
C GLN A 205 -3.75 -13.70 4.71
N ASP A 206 -3.08 -13.79 3.56
CA ASP A 206 -1.66 -14.10 3.49
C ASP A 206 -0.79 -13.02 4.12
N PHE A 207 -1.10 -11.74 3.87
CA PHE A 207 -0.41 -10.63 4.53
C PHE A 207 -0.68 -10.59 6.03
N LEU A 208 -1.92 -10.75 6.45
CA LEU A 208 -2.31 -10.79 7.87
C LEU A 208 -1.60 -11.93 8.62
N ARG A 209 -1.55 -13.13 8.01
CA ARG A 209 -0.85 -14.29 8.60
C ARG A 209 0.64 -14.03 8.76
N ARG A 210 1.32 -13.52 7.72
CA ARG A 210 2.76 -13.17 7.80
C ARG A 210 3.05 -12.14 8.89
N ALA A 211 2.20 -11.12 9.00
CA ALA A 211 2.31 -10.10 10.03
C ALA A 211 2.11 -10.69 11.44
N THR A 212 1.11 -11.55 11.61
CA THR A 212 0.81 -12.24 12.88
C THR A 212 1.93 -13.19 13.29
N ASP A 213 2.49 -13.96 12.36
CA ASP A 213 3.64 -14.85 12.61
C ASP A 213 4.88 -14.06 13.04
N ALA A 214 5.11 -12.90 12.44
CA ALA A 214 6.19 -11.99 12.83
C ALA A 214 5.97 -11.47 14.26
N ILE A 215 4.76 -11.05 14.62
CA ILE A 215 4.42 -10.65 16.00
C ILE A 215 4.68 -11.80 16.98
N ALA A 216 4.18 -13.00 16.70
CA ALA A 216 4.35 -14.18 17.55
C ALA A 216 5.83 -14.56 17.75
N SER A 217 6.69 -14.22 16.78
CA SER A 217 8.14 -14.43 16.83
C SER A 217 8.92 -13.25 17.45
N GLY A 218 8.24 -12.25 18.05
CA GLY A 218 8.85 -11.07 18.66
C GLY A 218 9.32 -10.00 17.65
N ARG A 219 8.90 -10.09 16.39
CA ARG A 219 9.29 -9.21 15.27
C ARG A 219 8.22 -8.20 14.90
N GLY A 220 7.31 -7.88 15.83
CA GLY A 220 6.18 -6.99 15.60
C GLY A 220 6.56 -5.55 15.21
N ASP A 221 7.72 -5.07 15.66
CA ASP A 221 8.22 -3.72 15.34
C ASP A 221 9.17 -3.68 14.13
N GLU A 222 9.45 -4.84 13.50
CA GLU A 222 10.18 -4.86 12.23
C GLU A 222 9.38 -4.14 11.13
N ARG A 223 10.09 -3.48 10.21
CA ARG A 223 9.47 -2.78 9.09
C ARG A 223 8.68 -3.76 8.22
N ALA A 224 7.39 -3.50 8.03
CA ALA A 224 6.63 -4.18 6.98
C ALA A 224 7.11 -3.68 5.62
N LEU A 225 7.33 -4.58 4.66
CA LEU A 225 7.90 -4.26 3.34
C LEU A 225 6.90 -3.55 2.40
N LEU A 226 6.07 -2.65 2.91
CA LEU A 226 5.28 -1.76 2.05
C LEU A 226 6.15 -0.54 1.69
N PRO A 227 6.18 -0.14 0.40
CA PRO A 227 6.96 1.02 -0.02
C PRO A 227 6.50 2.26 0.75
N TYR A 228 7.47 2.93 1.39
CA TYR A 228 7.24 4.26 1.94
C TYR A 228 7.08 5.25 0.79
N PHE A 229 6.11 6.13 0.93
CA PHE A 229 5.81 7.12 -0.08
C PHE A 229 6.00 8.51 0.49
N ARG A 230 6.95 9.26 -0.08
CA ARG A 230 7.08 10.72 0.14
C ARG A 230 5.94 11.42 -0.60
N VAL A 231 4.73 11.35 -0.03
CA VAL A 231 3.54 11.94 -0.65
C VAL A 231 3.61 13.45 -0.53
N ASP A 232 3.66 14.12 -1.68
CA ASP A 232 3.79 15.58 -1.79
C ASP A 232 2.43 16.26 -2.03
N ALA A 233 1.59 15.59 -2.82
CA ALA A 233 0.25 16.07 -3.15
C ALA A 233 -0.72 14.90 -3.32
N TYR A 234 -2.01 15.23 -3.33
CA TYR A 234 -3.06 14.29 -3.67
C TYR A 234 -4.03 14.91 -4.67
N ARG A 235 -4.85 14.07 -5.29
CA ARG A 235 -5.96 14.49 -6.12
C ARG A 235 -7.11 13.53 -5.93
N VAL A 236 -8.28 14.05 -5.55
CA VAL A 236 -9.51 13.26 -5.53
C VAL A 236 -10.00 13.16 -6.97
N THR A 237 -10.09 11.95 -7.50
CA THR A 237 -10.50 11.69 -8.88
C THR A 237 -11.94 11.20 -8.98
N GLN A 238 -12.49 10.67 -7.88
CA GLN A 238 -13.87 10.24 -7.79
C GLN A 238 -14.44 10.60 -6.42
N TRP A 239 -15.57 11.30 -6.41
CA TRP A 239 -16.36 11.62 -5.23
C TRP A 239 -17.78 11.95 -5.67
N ASP A 240 -18.78 11.49 -4.91
CA ASP A 240 -20.18 11.86 -5.10
C ASP A 240 -20.77 12.38 -3.78
N THR A 241 -21.25 13.63 -3.79
CA THR A 241 -21.89 14.24 -2.61
C THR A 241 -23.20 13.55 -2.20
N GLN A 242 -23.88 12.88 -3.13
CA GLN A 242 -25.10 12.11 -2.85
C GLN A 242 -24.78 10.69 -2.37
N ARG A 243 -23.55 10.22 -2.65
CA ARG A 243 -23.02 8.90 -2.29
C ARG A 243 -21.61 9.07 -1.70
N PRO A 244 -21.50 9.68 -0.50
CA PRO A 244 -20.21 9.96 0.13
C PRO A 244 -19.59 8.71 0.76
N ASP A 245 -19.99 7.51 0.31
CA ASP A 245 -19.55 6.21 0.78
C ASP A 245 -18.33 5.67 0.02
N TYR A 246 -17.90 6.35 -1.05
CA TYR A 246 -16.80 5.94 -1.90
C TYR A 246 -15.98 7.12 -2.41
N ALA A 247 -14.65 6.98 -2.37
CA ALA A 247 -13.73 7.95 -2.93
C ALA A 247 -12.57 7.26 -3.66
N VAL A 248 -12.06 7.90 -4.72
CA VAL A 248 -10.77 7.52 -5.32
C VAL A 248 -9.81 8.69 -5.16
N VAL A 249 -8.66 8.42 -4.55
CA VAL A 249 -7.62 9.40 -4.30
C VAL A 249 -6.34 8.95 -4.98
N GLU A 250 -5.80 9.79 -5.86
CA GLU A 250 -4.45 9.63 -6.36
C GLU A 250 -3.47 10.39 -5.47
N TYR A 251 -2.33 9.77 -5.16
CA TYR A 251 -1.24 10.37 -4.38
C TYR A 251 -0.02 10.55 -5.27
N ALA A 252 0.50 11.78 -5.35
CA ALA A 252 1.76 12.08 -6.02
C ALA A 252 2.91 11.93 -5.01
N MET A 253 3.88 11.10 -5.37
CA MET A 253 4.96 10.65 -4.52
C MET A 253 6.28 11.06 -5.16
N LEU A 254 7.09 11.81 -4.41
CA LEU A 254 8.38 12.27 -4.91
C LEU A 254 9.30 11.07 -5.16
N LYS A 255 9.87 11.00 -6.36
CA LYS A 255 10.85 9.97 -6.71
C LYS A 255 12.10 10.11 -5.86
N GLU A 256 12.82 9.00 -5.66
CA GLU A 256 14.13 9.03 -5.01
C GLU A 256 15.15 9.93 -5.73
N SER A 257 15.05 10.02 -7.06
CA SER A 257 15.87 10.94 -7.87
C SER A 257 15.58 12.42 -7.60
N ARG A 258 14.46 12.75 -6.95
CA ARG A 258 13.95 14.11 -6.74
C ARG A 258 13.69 14.91 -8.02
N THR A 259 13.57 14.25 -9.17
CA THR A 259 13.36 14.88 -10.49
C THR A 259 11.94 14.71 -11.04
N GLY A 260 10.96 14.52 -10.16
CA GLY A 260 9.55 14.36 -10.51
C GLY A 260 8.83 13.42 -9.56
N TRP A 261 7.58 13.08 -9.90
CA TRP A 261 6.72 12.26 -9.07
C TRP A 261 6.27 11.01 -9.80
N VAL A 262 5.90 10.01 -9.03
CA VAL A 262 5.06 8.90 -9.46
C VAL A 262 3.74 8.98 -8.72
N SER A 263 2.66 8.48 -9.29
CA SER A 263 1.37 8.43 -8.61
C SER A 263 0.78 7.03 -8.52
N LYS A 264 -0.01 6.84 -7.46
CA LYS A 264 -0.80 5.65 -7.18
C LYS A 264 -2.19 6.05 -6.71
N SER A 265 -3.19 5.27 -7.10
CA SER A 265 -4.57 5.45 -6.67
C SER A 265 -4.85 4.56 -5.46
N ALA A 266 -5.58 5.10 -4.49
CA ALA A 266 -6.28 4.32 -3.47
C ALA A 266 -7.78 4.48 -3.68
N GLU A 267 -8.50 3.37 -3.59
CA GLU A 267 -9.96 3.35 -3.49
C GLU A 267 -10.35 3.24 -2.02
N LEU A 268 -11.19 4.15 -1.53
CA LEU A 268 -11.60 4.23 -0.14
C LEU A 268 -13.10 3.99 -0.03
N LEU A 269 -13.49 3.22 0.99
CA LEU A 269 -14.87 2.90 1.32
C LEU A 269 -15.19 3.44 2.71
N TRP A 270 -16.29 4.18 2.84
CA TRP A 270 -16.80 4.58 4.15
C TRP A 270 -17.62 3.44 4.75
N ARG A 271 -17.12 2.86 5.83
CA ARG A 271 -17.76 1.71 6.50
C ARG A 271 -17.58 1.84 8.00
N ASP A 272 -18.63 1.50 8.74
CA ASP A 272 -18.58 1.45 10.21
C ASP A 272 -18.11 2.76 10.87
N GLY A 273 -18.43 3.90 10.22
CA GLY A 273 -18.11 5.23 10.73
C GLY A 273 -16.71 5.76 10.40
N ASP A 274 -15.95 5.08 9.53
CA ASP A 274 -14.60 5.51 9.13
C ASP A 274 -14.26 5.10 7.69
N TRP A 275 -13.13 5.57 7.18
CA TRP A 275 -12.59 5.13 5.88
C TRP A 275 -11.80 3.83 6.01
N GLN A 276 -12.02 2.92 5.07
CA GLN A 276 -11.24 1.69 4.86
C GLN A 276 -10.67 1.68 3.44
N ILE A 277 -9.53 1.02 3.24
CA ILE A 277 -8.91 0.87 1.90
C ILE A 277 -9.56 -0.32 1.20
N LYS A 278 -10.13 -0.10 0.02
CA LYS A 278 -10.50 -1.19 -0.87
C LYS A 278 -9.23 -1.75 -1.50
N LEU A 279 -8.96 -3.01 -1.23
CA LEU A 279 -7.88 -3.74 -1.85
C LEU A 279 -8.28 -4.07 -3.29
N THR A 280 -7.53 -3.49 -4.22
CA THR A 280 -7.63 -3.76 -5.66
C THR A 280 -6.30 -4.34 -6.16
N ALA A 281 -6.32 -4.99 -7.32
CA ALA A 281 -5.08 -5.48 -7.95
C ALA A 281 -4.07 -4.34 -8.20
N ASP A 282 -4.56 -3.13 -8.48
CA ASP A 282 -3.76 -1.94 -8.77
C ASP A 282 -3.19 -1.25 -7.52
N LEU A 283 -3.72 -1.53 -6.32
CA LEU A 283 -3.17 -0.98 -5.07
C LEU A 283 -1.68 -1.30 -4.93
N TYR A 284 -1.28 -2.50 -5.36
CA TYR A 284 0.12 -2.92 -5.44
C TYR A 284 0.71 -2.74 -6.85
N GLY A 285 -0.13 -2.64 -7.88
CA GLY A 285 0.22 -2.44 -9.28
C GLY A 285 0.65 -1.01 -9.66
N GLY A 286 0.65 -0.77 -10.97
CA GLY A 286 1.35 0.29 -11.71
C GLY A 286 1.47 1.67 -11.06
N GLN A 287 2.64 2.28 -11.25
CA GLN A 287 2.87 3.70 -10.98
C GLN A 287 2.68 4.50 -12.28
N LYS A 288 2.02 5.66 -12.19
CA LYS A 288 1.95 6.61 -13.31
C LYS A 288 3.00 7.70 -13.10
N GLU A 289 3.74 8.02 -14.16
CA GLU A 289 4.65 9.17 -14.18
C GLU A 289 3.90 10.50 -14.03
N VAL A 290 4.40 11.39 -13.18
CA VAL A 290 3.83 12.72 -12.95
C VAL A 290 4.95 13.75 -13.10
N SER A 291 4.87 14.57 -14.14
CA SER A 291 5.89 15.56 -14.49
C SER A 291 5.70 16.91 -13.78
N ASN A 292 4.47 17.24 -13.37
CA ASN A 292 4.14 18.44 -12.61
C ASN A 292 2.88 18.22 -11.74
N LEU A 293 2.72 19.05 -10.72
CA LEU A 293 1.61 19.00 -9.77
C LEU A 293 0.45 19.94 -10.13
N GLY A 294 0.34 20.41 -11.39
CA GLY A 294 -0.80 21.19 -11.84
C GLY A 294 -2.10 20.40 -11.69
N GLY A 295 -3.08 20.96 -10.97
CA GLY A 295 -4.36 20.30 -10.66
C GLY A 295 -4.29 19.26 -9.53
N TRP A 296 -3.18 19.20 -8.80
CA TRP A 296 -3.07 18.45 -7.55
C TRP A 296 -3.23 19.39 -6.35
N THR A 297 -3.75 18.85 -5.27
CA THR A 297 -3.80 19.51 -3.97
C THR A 297 -2.50 19.21 -3.22
N GLN A 298 -1.65 20.21 -3.07
CA GLN A 298 -0.47 20.09 -2.24
C GLN A 298 -0.86 20.12 -0.75
N TRP A 299 -0.20 19.29 0.06
CA TRP A 299 -0.46 19.26 1.49
C TRP A 299 0.10 20.49 2.23
N ALA A 300 1.07 21.17 1.64
CA ALA A 300 1.54 22.46 2.11
C ALA A 300 0.88 23.54 1.26
N ALA A 301 0.00 24.33 1.86
CA ALA A 301 -0.27 25.67 1.33
C ALA A 301 0.78 26.59 1.96
N ASN A 302 1.83 26.89 1.20
CA ASN A 302 2.66 28.05 1.52
C ASN A 302 1.90 29.32 1.17
#